data_AF-A0A938AKK1-F1
#
_entry.id   AF-A0A938AKK1-F1
#
_cell.length_a   1.000
_cell.length_b   1.000
_cell.length_c   1.000
_cell.angle_alpha   90.00
_cell.angle_beta   90.00
_cell.angle_gamma   90.00
#
_symmetry.space_group_name_H-M   'P 1'
#
loop_
_entity.id
_entity.type
_entity.pdbx_description
1 polymer ?
#
loop_
_entity_poly.entity_id
_entity_poly.type
_entity_poly.pdbx_seq_one_letter_code
_entity_poly.pdbx_strand_id
1 'polypeptide(L)'
;MDRPRWRRQGDARDTQGRPPWARLRGGGGPRPRPRAALEAPQAVVQGDRWRPRGRPRDAGITPAGPHPQGPRADITCCSRRHGLTYSRGRGRWVPRAEEGAMDADDAIRLRRSVRSYTDQPVSDTDIDAILRLALLAPTGGMAQAWSFIVVRDKELREAVAEIVIRGGAKYFETVRPAGPDVSADEHAEWARGYAEQVLGNYRHVPVWLVGMVVPRHAFPDDQAEWERVADLVSVGFAMENLFVAARARGLGTVPTVFHWYAEDDFRALLDIPAGFEIPVITPLGYPTEFPVGLPPAMAAKRRPWRTLVHDDHWDNPRA
;
A
#
# COMPACT_ATOMS: atom_id res chain seq x y z
N MET A 1 -18.97 -15.29 32.83
CA MET A 1 -19.00 -14.26 31.76
C MET A 1 -19.03 -14.98 30.43
N ASP A 2 -20.23 -15.07 29.85
CA ASP A 2 -20.52 -15.80 28.62
C ASP A 2 -19.98 -15.07 27.38
N ARG A 3 -19.37 -15.83 26.47
CA ARG A 3 -19.00 -15.36 25.12
C ARG A 3 -20.27 -15.28 24.26
N PRO A 4 -20.40 -14.30 23.34
CA PRO A 4 -21.59 -14.18 22.51
C PRO A 4 -21.66 -15.35 21.53
N ARG A 5 -22.68 -16.21 21.67
CA ARG A 5 -23.09 -17.19 20.67
C ARG A 5 -23.87 -16.47 19.58
N TRP A 6 -23.34 -16.44 18.36
CA TRP A 6 -24.09 -15.99 17.19
C TRP A 6 -25.25 -16.95 16.92
N ARG A 7 -26.49 -16.44 16.93
CA ARG A 7 -27.70 -17.21 16.62
C ARG A 7 -27.65 -17.69 15.17
N ARG A 8 -27.87 -18.99 14.94
CA ARG A 8 -28.18 -19.55 13.62
C ARG A 8 -29.50 -18.95 13.13
N GLN A 9 -29.47 -18.19 12.03
CA GLN A 9 -30.67 -17.99 11.21
C GLN A 9 -30.90 -19.27 10.41
N GLY A 10 -32.12 -19.81 10.50
CA GLY A 10 -32.48 -21.13 9.97
C GLY A 10 -32.54 -21.17 8.45
N ASP A 11 -31.98 -22.25 7.89
CA ASP A 11 -32.15 -22.62 6.48
C ASP A 11 -33.60 -23.03 6.22
N ALA A 12 -34.30 -22.28 5.38
CA ALA A 12 -35.55 -22.73 4.77
C ALA A 12 -35.21 -23.81 3.72
N ARG A 13 -35.44 -25.09 4.05
CA ARG A 13 -35.37 -26.22 3.12
C ARG A 13 -36.73 -26.44 2.45
N ASP A 14 -36.74 -26.90 1.20
CA ASP A 14 -37.98 -27.35 0.55
C ASP A 14 -38.47 -28.68 1.14
N THR A 15 -39.68 -29.11 0.77
CA THR A 15 -40.33 -30.33 1.28
C THR A 15 -39.58 -31.63 0.95
N GLN A 16 -38.45 -31.56 0.23
CA GLN A 16 -37.56 -32.68 -0.07
C GLN A 16 -36.13 -32.47 0.42
N GLY A 17 -35.86 -31.42 1.21
CA GLY A 17 -34.60 -31.23 1.93
C GLY A 17 -33.40 -30.81 1.07
N ARG A 18 -33.59 -30.27 -0.14
CA ARG A 18 -32.47 -29.91 -1.04
C ARG A 18 -32.11 -28.41 -0.96
N PRO A 19 -30.82 -28.04 -1.09
CA PRO A 19 -30.40 -26.65 -1.15
C PRO A 19 -30.72 -26.00 -2.52
N PRO A 20 -30.90 -24.67 -2.59
CA PRO A 20 -31.45 -23.97 -3.76
C PRO A 20 -30.67 -24.16 -5.08
N TRP A 21 -29.37 -24.42 -5.01
CA TRP A 21 -28.48 -24.53 -6.17
C TRP A 21 -28.57 -25.86 -6.93
N ALA A 22 -29.25 -26.87 -6.37
CA ALA A 22 -29.36 -28.21 -6.96
C ALA A 22 -30.25 -28.30 -8.23
N ARG A 23 -30.82 -27.18 -8.71
CA ARG A 23 -31.73 -27.15 -9.88
C ARG A 23 -31.04 -27.01 -11.25
N LEU A 24 -29.72 -26.88 -11.31
CA LEU A 24 -29.02 -26.55 -12.56
C LEU A 24 -28.35 -27.73 -13.30
N ARG A 25 -28.82 -28.97 -13.09
CA ARG A 25 -28.38 -30.11 -13.90
C ARG A 25 -29.57 -30.93 -14.38
N GLY A 26 -30.09 -30.59 -15.56
CA GLY A 26 -31.04 -31.41 -16.29
C GLY A 26 -31.75 -30.62 -17.39
N GLY A 27 -31.33 -30.78 -18.65
CA GLY A 27 -32.06 -30.25 -19.80
C GLY A 27 -31.16 -29.88 -20.97
N GLY A 28 -30.86 -30.88 -21.81
CA GLY A 28 -30.24 -30.65 -23.12
C GLY A 28 -31.21 -29.96 -24.07
N GLY A 29 -30.82 -28.80 -24.60
CA GLY A 29 -31.49 -28.07 -25.66
C GLY A 29 -30.46 -27.20 -26.41
N PRO A 30 -30.65 -26.93 -27.73
CA PRO A 30 -29.59 -26.39 -28.57
C PRO A 30 -29.26 -24.94 -28.21
N ARG A 31 -27.96 -24.64 -28.10
CA ARG A 31 -27.43 -23.29 -27.84
C ARG A 31 -27.73 -22.35 -29.02
N PRO A 32 -28.20 -21.11 -28.81
CA PRO A 32 -28.26 -20.13 -29.88
C PRO A 32 -26.84 -19.67 -30.24
N ARG A 33 -26.57 -19.54 -31.55
CA ARG A 33 -25.32 -18.94 -32.07
C ARG A 33 -25.27 -17.44 -31.75
N PRO A 34 -24.11 -16.86 -31.38
CA PRO A 34 -24.01 -15.42 -31.22
C PRO A 34 -24.07 -14.74 -32.60
N ARG A 35 -24.96 -13.75 -32.71
CA ARG A 35 -25.15 -12.92 -33.91
C ARG A 35 -24.34 -11.64 -33.73
N ALA A 36 -23.51 -11.35 -34.74
CA ALA A 36 -22.91 -10.06 -35.14
C ALA A 36 -22.27 -9.15 -34.06
N ALA A 37 -20.99 -8.87 -34.26
CA ALA A 37 -20.25 -7.79 -33.63
C ALA A 37 -20.95 -6.44 -33.87
N LEU A 38 -21.26 -5.74 -32.78
CA LEU A 38 -21.57 -4.31 -32.81
C LEU A 38 -20.26 -3.58 -32.52
N GLU A 39 -19.80 -2.82 -33.50
CA GLU A 39 -18.66 -1.92 -33.39
C GLU A 39 -18.93 -0.89 -32.29
N ALA A 40 -18.01 -0.77 -31.34
CA ALA A 40 -18.04 0.27 -30.33
C ALA A 40 -17.66 1.62 -30.98
N PRO A 41 -18.44 2.70 -30.78
CA PRO A 41 -18.01 4.02 -31.25
C PRO A 41 -16.78 4.46 -30.45
N GLN A 42 -15.73 4.87 -31.16
CA GLN A 42 -14.58 5.55 -30.58
C GLN A 42 -15.02 6.89 -30.01
N ALA A 43 -15.25 6.96 -28.70
CA ALA A 43 -15.39 8.21 -27.98
C ALA A 43 -14.00 8.78 -27.69
N VAL A 44 -13.60 9.76 -28.49
CA VAL A 44 -12.52 10.69 -28.18
C VAL A 44 -13.05 11.64 -27.11
N VAL A 45 -12.52 11.55 -25.89
CA VAL A 45 -12.68 12.60 -24.87
C VAL A 45 -11.29 13.04 -24.43
N GLN A 46 -10.93 14.24 -24.87
CA GLN A 46 -9.85 15.04 -24.30
C GLN A 46 -10.29 15.46 -22.89
N GLY A 47 -9.57 15.01 -21.87
CA GLY A 47 -9.72 15.43 -20.49
C GLY A 47 -8.35 15.40 -19.82
N ASP A 48 -8.01 16.47 -19.12
CA ASP A 48 -6.64 16.90 -18.80
C ASP A 48 -5.76 15.85 -18.12
N ARG A 49 -4.67 15.45 -18.80
CA ARG A 49 -3.55 14.78 -18.13
C ARG A 49 -2.89 15.77 -17.18
N TRP A 50 -2.95 15.49 -15.89
CA TRP A 50 -2.09 16.14 -14.92
C TRP A 50 -0.62 15.99 -15.35
N ARG A 51 0.08 17.12 -15.52
CA ARG A 51 1.52 17.19 -15.79
C ARG A 51 2.20 17.86 -14.59
N PRO A 52 3.30 17.29 -14.05
CA PRO A 52 4.07 17.97 -13.02
C PRO A 52 4.65 19.28 -13.57
N ARG A 53 4.61 20.37 -12.78
CA ARG A 53 5.18 21.68 -13.15
C ARG A 53 6.67 21.53 -13.40
N GLY A 54 7.12 21.94 -14.59
CA GLY A 54 8.52 21.90 -15.02
C GLY A 54 9.40 22.92 -14.31
N ARG A 55 10.68 22.54 -14.08
CA ARG A 55 11.74 23.45 -13.63
C ARG A 55 12.06 24.51 -14.70
N PRO A 56 12.66 25.67 -14.33
CA PRO A 56 13.01 26.72 -15.27
C PRO A 56 13.98 26.21 -16.35
N ARG A 57 13.76 26.65 -17.59
CA ARG A 57 14.60 26.33 -18.76
C ARG A 57 15.87 27.18 -18.73
N ASP A 58 17.03 26.53 -18.67
CA ASP A 58 18.30 27.17 -18.99
C ASP A 58 18.46 27.33 -20.51
N ALA A 59 19.13 28.42 -20.86
CA ALA A 59 19.24 29.00 -22.18
C ALA A 59 20.15 28.22 -23.15
N GLY A 60 19.70 28.13 -24.40
CA GLY A 60 20.48 28.32 -25.62
C GLY A 60 21.65 27.38 -25.92
N ILE A 61 21.42 26.38 -26.77
CA ILE A 61 22.47 25.85 -27.68
C ILE A 61 21.84 25.63 -29.07
N THR A 62 22.36 26.32 -30.07
CA THR A 62 22.06 26.20 -31.51
C THR A 62 22.68 24.93 -32.11
N PRO A 63 22.11 24.34 -33.18
CA PRO A 63 22.63 23.10 -33.76
C PRO A 63 23.78 23.38 -34.75
N ALA A 64 24.93 22.75 -34.53
CA ALA A 64 26.03 22.68 -35.49
C ALA A 64 25.82 21.53 -36.49
N GLY A 65 26.19 21.77 -37.75
CA GLY A 65 26.06 20.86 -38.89
C GLY A 65 26.96 19.62 -38.87
N PRO A 66 26.98 18.82 -39.96
CA PRO A 66 27.43 17.43 -39.95
C PRO A 66 28.96 17.28 -39.87
N HIS A 67 29.42 16.44 -38.94
CA HIS A 67 30.83 16.05 -38.77
C HIS A 67 31.29 14.97 -39.77
N PRO A 68 32.54 15.03 -40.27
CA PRO A 68 33.12 14.03 -41.15
C PRO A 68 33.60 12.78 -40.40
N GLN A 69 33.64 11.66 -41.12
CA GLN A 69 34.03 10.34 -40.63
C GLN A 69 35.54 10.24 -40.36
N GLY A 70 35.90 9.92 -39.12
CA GLY A 70 37.27 9.58 -38.68
C GLY A 70 37.26 8.29 -37.84
N PRO A 71 38.42 7.61 -37.67
CA PRO A 71 38.49 6.20 -37.32
C PRO A 71 38.09 5.92 -35.88
N ARG A 72 37.46 4.75 -35.69
CA ARG A 72 36.92 4.25 -34.40
C ARG A 72 38.02 4.12 -33.35
N ALA A 73 37.93 4.92 -32.30
CA ALA A 73 38.67 4.69 -31.06
C ALA A 73 37.84 3.79 -30.15
N ASP A 74 38.45 2.70 -29.69
CA ASP A 74 37.91 1.78 -28.69
C ASP A 74 37.61 2.53 -27.39
N ILE A 75 36.32 2.73 -27.11
CA ILE A 75 35.86 3.17 -25.80
C ILE A 75 35.88 1.96 -24.88
N THR A 76 37.01 1.77 -24.21
CA THR A 76 37.12 0.93 -23.03
C THR A 76 36.28 1.57 -21.93
N CYS A 77 35.01 1.19 -21.84
CA CYS A 77 34.15 1.55 -20.72
C CYS A 77 34.76 0.93 -19.46
N CYS A 78 35.04 1.77 -18.46
CA CYS A 78 35.61 1.38 -17.19
C CYS A 78 34.61 0.51 -16.40
N SER A 79 34.55 -0.78 -16.73
CA SER A 79 33.73 -1.77 -16.02
C SER A 79 34.55 -2.36 -14.86
N ARG A 80 34.30 -1.85 -13.65
CA ARG A 80 34.57 -2.45 -12.32
C ARG A 80 33.96 -1.47 -11.32
N ARG A 81 32.85 -1.69 -10.60
CA ARG A 81 32.29 -2.88 -9.93
C ARG A 81 30.75 -2.81 -9.95
N HIS A 82 30.12 -3.92 -9.57
CA HIS A 82 28.70 -4.31 -9.65
C HIS A 82 28.39 -5.09 -10.93
N GLY A 83 28.53 -6.41 -10.80
CA GLY A 83 28.33 -7.39 -11.85
C GLY A 83 26.87 -7.51 -12.24
N LEU A 84 26.46 -6.74 -13.24
CA LEU A 84 25.28 -7.05 -14.04
C LEU A 84 25.78 -7.52 -15.40
N THR A 85 25.99 -8.83 -15.54
CA THR A 85 26.17 -9.45 -16.85
C THR A 85 24.79 -9.81 -17.41
N TYR A 86 24.36 -9.07 -18.43
CA TYR A 86 23.15 -9.38 -19.17
C TYR A 86 23.48 -10.51 -20.18
N SER A 87 23.10 -11.75 -19.86
CA SER A 87 23.13 -12.82 -20.88
C SER A 87 21.83 -12.79 -21.68
N ARG A 88 21.94 -12.48 -22.98
CA ARG A 88 20.85 -12.67 -23.93
C ARG A 88 20.67 -14.17 -24.20
N GLY A 89 19.87 -14.82 -23.38
CA GLY A 89 19.42 -16.19 -23.60
C GLY A 89 18.03 -16.37 -23.02
N ARG A 90 17.12 -16.99 -23.78
CA ARG A 90 15.83 -17.47 -23.29
C ARG A 90 16.08 -18.57 -22.25
N GLY A 91 16.38 -18.16 -21.02
CA GLY A 91 16.77 -19.01 -19.92
C GLY A 91 16.12 -18.51 -18.64
N ARG A 92 15.47 -19.44 -17.93
CA ARG A 92 14.80 -19.28 -16.64
C ARG A 92 15.60 -18.33 -15.73
N TRP A 93 14.95 -17.27 -15.25
CA TRP A 93 15.53 -16.40 -14.23
C TRP A 93 15.74 -17.22 -12.95
N VAL A 94 16.99 -17.38 -12.55
CA VAL A 94 17.36 -17.95 -11.25
C VAL A 94 18.14 -16.85 -10.53
N PRO A 95 17.54 -16.13 -9.57
CA PRO A 95 18.30 -15.17 -8.79
C PRO A 95 19.29 -15.94 -7.93
N ARG A 96 20.58 -15.65 -8.08
CA ARG A 96 21.53 -15.90 -6.99
C ARG A 96 21.29 -14.79 -5.97
N ALA A 97 20.72 -15.15 -4.82
CA ALA A 97 20.70 -14.26 -3.68
C ALA A 97 22.17 -13.91 -3.32
N GLU A 98 22.48 -12.63 -3.20
CA GLU A 98 23.75 -12.21 -2.59
C GLU A 98 23.79 -12.71 -1.14
N GLU A 99 24.95 -13.15 -0.66
CA GLU A 99 25.10 -13.59 0.74
C GLU A 99 24.66 -12.47 1.69
N GLY A 100 23.59 -12.71 2.46
CA GLY A 100 22.98 -11.73 3.37
C GLY A 100 21.70 -11.07 2.86
N ALA A 101 21.28 -11.29 1.60
CA ALA A 101 20.01 -10.81 1.09
C ALA A 101 18.83 -11.64 1.62
N MET A 102 17.84 -10.96 2.21
CA MET A 102 16.61 -11.58 2.69
C MET A 102 15.73 -12.01 1.51
N ASP A 103 15.26 -13.25 1.51
CA ASP A 103 14.30 -13.72 0.51
C ASP A 103 12.86 -13.20 0.79
N ALA A 104 11.94 -13.48 -0.12
CA ALA A 104 10.56 -13.01 0.01
C ALA A 104 9.84 -13.61 1.23
N ASP A 105 10.05 -14.89 1.51
CA ASP A 105 9.43 -15.60 2.63
C ASP A 105 9.90 -15.00 3.96
N ASP A 106 11.20 -14.80 4.11
CA ASP A 106 11.81 -14.21 5.28
C ASP A 106 11.40 -12.74 5.45
N ALA A 107 11.34 -11.97 4.37
CA ALA A 107 10.85 -10.60 4.42
C ALA A 107 9.41 -10.54 4.94
N ILE A 108 8.53 -11.39 4.43
CA ILE A 108 7.13 -11.46 4.90
C ILE A 108 7.06 -11.94 6.36
N ARG A 109 7.82 -12.98 6.74
CA ARG A 109 7.80 -13.56 8.09
C ARG A 109 8.38 -12.64 9.16
N LEU A 110 9.45 -11.93 8.83
CA LEU A 110 10.23 -11.10 9.77
C LEU A 110 9.80 -9.64 9.79
N ARG A 111 9.03 -9.16 8.81
CA ARG A 111 8.49 -7.80 8.84
C ARG A 111 7.62 -7.59 10.07
N ARG A 112 7.84 -6.48 10.76
CA ARG A 112 7.01 -6.01 11.87
C ARG A 112 6.69 -4.53 11.69
N SER A 113 5.61 -4.09 12.32
CA SER A 113 5.30 -2.67 12.43
C SER A 113 6.28 -1.99 13.37
N VAL A 114 7.22 -1.24 12.82
CA VAL A 114 8.22 -0.46 13.55
C VAL A 114 7.60 0.86 13.97
N ARG A 115 7.83 1.27 15.22
CA ARG A 115 7.35 2.56 15.75
C ARG A 115 8.44 3.38 16.47
N SER A 116 9.67 2.87 16.47
CA SER A 116 10.85 3.53 17.02
C SER A 116 11.94 3.53 15.95
N TYR A 117 12.44 4.71 15.62
CA TYR A 117 13.36 4.98 14.53
C TYR A 117 14.58 5.74 15.05
N THR A 118 15.71 5.49 14.42
CA THR A 118 16.89 6.35 14.50
C THR A 118 16.71 7.58 13.59
N ASP A 119 17.56 8.58 13.77
CA ASP A 119 17.65 9.77 12.91
C ASP A 119 18.52 9.54 11.66
N GLN A 120 19.01 8.31 11.44
CA GLN A 120 19.83 7.98 10.29
C GLN A 120 19.07 8.25 8.99
N PRO A 121 19.64 9.04 8.05
CA PRO A 121 18.98 9.34 6.79
C PRO A 121 18.83 8.07 5.94
N VAL A 122 17.72 7.98 5.21
CA VAL A 122 17.50 6.94 4.19
C VAL A 122 17.96 7.47 2.84
N SER A 123 18.70 6.67 2.08
CA SER A 123 19.23 7.08 0.78
C SER A 123 18.12 7.19 -0.28
N ASP A 124 18.25 8.12 -1.22
CA ASP A 124 17.31 8.23 -2.35
C ASP A 124 17.31 6.98 -3.22
N THR A 125 18.46 6.30 -3.32
CA THR A 125 18.57 5.03 -4.02
C THR A 125 17.69 3.95 -3.39
N ASP A 126 17.64 3.86 -2.06
CA ASP A 126 16.78 2.91 -1.37
C ASP A 126 15.31 3.27 -1.49
N ILE A 127 14.97 4.56 -1.33
CA ILE A 127 13.59 5.06 -1.48
C ILE A 127 13.08 4.74 -2.89
N ASP A 128 13.85 5.08 -3.92
CA ASP A 128 13.49 4.81 -5.32
C ASP A 128 13.37 3.32 -5.60
N ALA A 129 14.28 2.50 -5.08
CA ALA A 129 14.23 1.05 -5.27
C ALA A 129 12.98 0.44 -4.61
N ILE A 130 12.60 0.92 -3.43
CA ILE A 130 11.39 0.48 -2.72
C ILE A 130 10.14 0.92 -3.49
N LEU A 131 10.05 2.18 -3.91
CA LEU A 131 8.91 2.70 -4.67
C LEU A 131 8.74 1.99 -6.01
N ARG A 132 9.83 1.71 -6.73
CA ARG A 132 9.79 0.95 -7.99
C ARG A 132 9.20 -0.45 -7.79
N LEU A 133 9.50 -1.12 -6.68
CA LEU A 133 8.91 -2.41 -6.33
C LEU A 133 7.44 -2.28 -5.91
N ALA A 134 7.09 -1.22 -5.19
CA ALA A 134 5.71 -0.91 -4.83
C ALA A 134 4.82 -0.79 -6.09
N LEU A 135 5.32 -0.09 -7.11
CA LEU A 135 4.62 0.17 -8.38
C LEU A 135 4.48 -1.06 -9.29
N LEU A 136 5.07 -2.21 -8.93
CA LEU A 136 4.85 -3.49 -9.61
C LEU A 136 3.61 -4.24 -9.09
N ALA A 137 2.90 -3.69 -8.10
CA ALA A 137 1.65 -4.27 -7.61
C ALA A 137 0.60 -4.39 -8.73
N PRO A 138 -0.31 -5.38 -8.63
CA PRO A 138 -1.43 -5.47 -9.57
C PRO A 138 -2.45 -4.36 -9.30
N THR A 139 -3.14 -3.91 -10.34
CA THR A 139 -4.27 -2.97 -10.23
C THR A 139 -5.46 -3.44 -11.05
N GLY A 140 -6.67 -3.07 -10.63
CA GLY A 140 -7.88 -3.26 -11.43
C GLY A 140 -7.69 -2.70 -12.85
N GLY A 141 -7.76 -3.56 -13.86
CA GLY A 141 -7.63 -3.15 -15.27
C GLY A 141 -6.31 -2.46 -15.66
N MET A 142 -5.21 -2.66 -14.90
CA MET A 142 -3.95 -1.89 -15.10
C MET A 142 -4.14 -0.35 -14.97
N ALA A 143 -5.10 0.10 -14.16
CA ALA A 143 -5.42 1.52 -14.03
C ALA A 143 -4.28 2.36 -13.42
N GLN A 144 -3.46 1.77 -12.51
CA GLN A 144 -2.42 2.50 -11.78
C GLN A 144 -2.92 3.82 -11.17
N ALA A 145 -4.16 3.80 -10.63
CA ALA A 145 -4.85 4.96 -10.05
C ALA A 145 -4.28 5.34 -8.66
N TRP A 146 -2.96 5.33 -8.54
CA TRP A 146 -2.24 5.68 -7.32
C TRP A 146 -1.24 6.80 -7.57
N SER A 147 -0.88 7.48 -6.49
CA SER A 147 0.26 8.39 -6.46
C SER A 147 0.90 8.34 -5.07
N PHE A 148 2.18 8.69 -5.00
CA PHE A 148 2.94 8.66 -3.75
C PHE A 148 3.60 10.01 -3.51
N ILE A 149 3.48 10.52 -2.28
CA ILE A 149 4.27 11.66 -1.81
C ILE A 149 5.41 11.13 -0.92
N VAL A 150 6.62 11.60 -1.19
CA VAL A 150 7.81 11.33 -0.37
C VAL A 150 8.17 12.60 0.39
N VAL A 151 7.93 12.62 1.70
CA VAL A 151 8.26 13.75 2.57
C VAL A 151 9.58 13.49 3.27
N ARG A 152 10.61 14.29 2.96
CA ARG A 152 11.97 14.20 3.51
C ARG A 152 12.44 15.49 4.19
N ASP A 153 11.84 16.60 3.81
CA ASP A 153 12.10 17.90 4.41
C ASP A 153 11.85 17.84 5.92
N LYS A 154 12.76 18.43 6.71
CA LYS A 154 12.80 18.26 8.16
C LYS A 154 11.58 18.90 8.83
N GLU A 155 11.24 20.09 8.40
CA GLU A 155 10.13 20.85 8.92
C GLU A 155 8.80 20.16 8.55
N LEU A 156 8.66 19.72 7.30
CA LEU A 156 7.47 18.99 6.86
C LEU A 156 7.30 17.62 7.55
N ARG A 157 8.37 16.83 7.71
CA ARG A 157 8.27 15.51 8.36
C ARG A 157 7.92 15.64 9.85
N GLU A 158 8.41 16.68 10.52
CA GLU A 158 8.06 16.99 11.92
C GLU A 158 6.60 17.45 12.00
N ALA A 159 6.14 18.32 11.10
CA ALA A 159 4.73 18.73 11.04
C ALA A 159 3.77 17.55 10.76
N VAL A 160 4.14 16.63 9.85
CA VAL A 160 3.39 15.39 9.63
C VAL A 160 3.31 14.57 10.93
N ALA A 161 4.42 14.45 11.66
CA ALA A 161 4.43 13.71 12.92
C ALA A 161 3.47 14.31 13.95
N GLU A 162 3.41 15.63 14.10
CA GLU A 162 2.47 16.29 15.02
C GLU A 162 1.00 15.99 14.67
N ILE A 163 0.65 16.05 13.38
CA ILE A 163 -0.70 15.71 12.92
C ILE A 163 -1.02 14.25 13.26
N VAL A 164 -0.08 13.34 13.02
CA VAL A 164 -0.23 11.91 13.30
C VAL A 164 -0.35 11.63 14.80
N ILE A 165 0.42 12.31 15.65
CA ILE A 165 0.36 12.15 17.12
C ILE A 165 -1.00 12.65 17.64
N ARG A 166 -1.42 13.84 17.22
CA ARG A 166 -2.73 14.41 17.57
C ARG A 166 -3.89 13.51 17.11
N GLY A 167 -3.83 13.03 15.87
CA GLY A 167 -4.82 12.08 15.35
C GLY A 167 -4.79 10.74 16.08
N GLY A 168 -3.60 10.28 16.48
CA GLY A 168 -3.41 9.10 17.31
C GLY A 168 -4.10 9.22 18.68
N ALA A 169 -4.03 10.40 19.31
CA ALA A 169 -4.76 10.67 20.56
C ALA A 169 -6.27 10.45 20.37
N LYS A 170 -6.85 11.00 19.29
CA LYS A 170 -8.28 10.80 18.98
C LYS A 170 -8.64 9.37 18.65
N TYR A 171 -7.77 8.66 17.94
CA TYR A 171 -7.93 7.24 17.71
C TYR A 171 -7.94 6.45 19.02
N PHE A 172 -6.95 6.66 19.90
CA PHE A 172 -6.84 5.93 21.17
C PHE A 172 -7.98 6.26 22.14
N GLU A 173 -8.42 7.52 22.19
CA GLU A 173 -9.62 7.95 22.92
C GLU A 173 -10.84 7.13 22.48
N THR A 174 -11.02 6.94 21.17
CA THR A 174 -12.16 6.23 20.58
C THR A 174 -12.10 4.71 20.79
N VAL A 175 -10.96 4.07 20.50
CA VAL A 175 -10.88 2.60 20.47
C VAL A 175 -10.59 1.98 21.83
N ARG A 176 -10.31 2.79 22.85
CA ARG A 176 -10.11 2.37 24.24
C ARG A 176 -11.04 3.18 25.13
N PRO A 177 -12.31 2.80 25.25
CA PRO A 177 -13.27 3.58 26.03
C PRO A 177 -12.86 3.61 27.51
N ALA A 178 -13.13 4.74 28.16
CA ALA A 178 -12.87 4.93 29.57
C ALA A 178 -13.75 4.01 30.44
N GLY A 179 -13.32 3.80 31.69
CA GLY A 179 -14.17 3.19 32.71
C GLY A 179 -15.35 4.11 33.08
N PRO A 180 -16.39 3.58 33.74
CA PRO A 180 -17.61 4.34 34.07
C PRO A 180 -17.36 5.56 34.98
N ASP A 181 -16.27 5.55 35.76
CA ASP A 181 -15.94 6.60 36.73
C ASP A 181 -14.94 7.64 36.22
N VAL A 182 -14.56 7.57 34.94
CA VAL A 182 -13.58 8.49 34.34
C VAL A 182 -14.32 9.53 33.50
N SER A 183 -14.06 10.81 33.76
CA SER A 183 -14.66 11.89 32.97
C SER A 183 -14.13 11.92 31.54
N ALA A 184 -14.89 12.55 30.63
CA ALA A 184 -14.47 12.70 29.23
C ALA A 184 -13.14 13.48 29.10
N ASP A 185 -12.94 14.51 29.93
CA ASP A 185 -11.72 15.33 29.89
C ASP A 185 -10.50 14.57 30.39
N GLU A 186 -10.62 13.81 31.49
CA GLU A 186 -9.56 12.93 32.00
C GLU A 186 -9.19 11.85 30.97
N HIS A 187 -10.18 11.28 30.29
CA HIS A 187 -9.93 10.29 29.24
C HIS A 187 -9.22 10.88 28.03
N ALA A 188 -9.64 12.07 27.59
CA ALA A 188 -8.99 12.78 26.50
C ALA A 188 -7.55 13.18 26.84
N GLU A 189 -7.28 13.58 28.09
CA GLU A 189 -5.92 13.87 28.56
C GLU A 189 -5.05 12.61 28.60
N TRP A 190 -5.57 11.51 29.13
CA TRP A 190 -4.90 10.21 29.08
C TRP A 190 -4.56 9.81 27.65
N ALA A 191 -5.50 9.98 26.70
CA ALA A 191 -5.29 9.61 25.31
C ALA A 191 -4.20 10.44 24.64
N ARG A 192 -4.10 11.74 24.97
CA ARG A 192 -2.98 12.61 24.53
C ARG A 192 -1.65 12.13 25.08
N GLY A 193 -1.56 11.85 26.38
CA GLY A 193 -0.33 11.33 27.00
C GLY A 193 0.09 9.97 26.43
N TYR A 194 -0.88 9.09 26.18
CA TYR A 194 -0.62 7.78 25.57
C TYR A 194 -0.14 7.90 24.12
N ALA A 195 -0.73 8.80 23.33
CA ALA A 195 -0.27 9.06 21.98
C ALA A 195 1.16 9.58 21.95
N GLU A 196 1.50 10.53 22.83
CA GLU A 196 2.87 11.05 22.96
C GLU A 196 3.86 9.93 23.32
N GLN A 197 3.51 9.07 24.27
CA GLN A 197 4.35 7.92 24.66
C GLN A 197 4.59 6.93 23.49
N VAL A 198 3.57 6.65 22.69
CA VAL A 198 3.63 5.59 21.65
C VAL A 198 4.13 6.11 20.31
N LEU A 199 3.80 7.36 19.97
CA LEU A 199 4.00 7.96 18.65
C LEU A 199 4.99 9.12 18.69
N GLY A 200 5.41 9.61 19.85
CA GLY A 200 6.29 10.79 19.96
C GLY A 200 7.63 10.64 19.23
N ASN A 201 8.13 9.41 19.11
CA ASN A 201 9.33 9.11 18.32
C ASN A 201 9.17 9.43 16.82
N TYR A 202 7.94 9.57 16.30
CA TYR A 202 7.69 9.90 14.90
C TYR A 202 8.30 11.23 14.46
N ARG A 203 8.60 12.14 15.39
CA ARG A 203 9.34 13.39 15.13
C ARG A 203 10.76 13.14 14.59
N HIS A 204 11.32 11.95 14.81
CA HIS A 204 12.65 11.56 14.33
C HIS A 204 12.62 10.74 13.04
N VAL A 205 11.43 10.40 12.52
CA VAL A 205 11.30 9.61 11.29
C VAL A 205 11.94 10.37 10.13
N PRO A 206 12.90 9.77 9.39
CA PRO A 206 13.61 10.46 8.33
C PRO A 206 12.78 10.63 7.05
N VAL A 207 11.81 9.75 6.80
CA VAL A 207 10.96 9.78 5.59
C VAL A 207 9.52 9.40 5.91
N TRP A 208 8.56 10.16 5.38
CA TRP A 208 7.17 9.71 5.26
C TRP A 208 6.83 9.37 3.80
N LEU A 209 6.14 8.25 3.62
CA LEU A 209 5.54 7.86 2.34
C LEU A 209 4.02 7.89 2.48
N VAL A 210 3.38 8.67 1.60
CA VAL A 210 1.93 8.85 1.58
C VAL A 210 1.39 8.14 0.35
N GLY A 211 0.64 7.06 0.53
CA GLY A 211 -0.03 6.36 -0.57
C GLY A 211 -1.40 6.98 -0.81
N MET A 212 -1.65 7.39 -2.05
CA MET A 212 -2.89 8.07 -2.44
C MET A 212 -3.60 7.33 -3.57
N VAL A 213 -4.93 7.43 -3.58
CA VAL A 213 -5.76 7.11 -4.75
C VAL A 213 -5.93 8.38 -5.57
N VAL A 214 -5.67 8.27 -6.86
CA VAL A 214 -5.93 9.35 -7.83
C VAL A 214 -7.35 9.13 -8.37
N PRO A 215 -8.26 10.10 -8.22
CA PRO A 215 -9.62 9.94 -8.71
C PRO A 215 -9.62 9.78 -10.22
N ARG A 216 -10.48 8.88 -10.70
CA ARG A 216 -10.73 8.63 -12.11
C ARG A 216 -12.21 8.34 -12.31
N HIS A 217 -12.64 8.45 -13.57
CA HIS A 217 -14.03 8.22 -13.98
C HIS A 217 -14.06 7.26 -15.17
N ALA A 218 -13.49 6.07 -14.98
CA ALA A 218 -13.51 5.05 -16.03
C ALA A 218 -14.81 4.24 -16.02
N PHE A 219 -15.53 4.24 -14.90
CA PHE A 219 -16.84 3.61 -14.74
C PHE A 219 -17.96 4.66 -14.75
N PRO A 220 -19.21 4.28 -15.10
CA PRO A 220 -20.36 5.16 -14.93
C PRO A 220 -20.60 5.52 -13.46
N ASP A 221 -21.29 6.63 -13.21
CA ASP A 221 -21.49 7.19 -11.85
C ASP A 221 -22.15 6.21 -10.87
N ASP A 222 -23.05 5.34 -11.34
CA ASP A 222 -23.71 4.32 -10.52
C ASP A 222 -22.77 3.19 -10.05
N GLN A 223 -21.55 3.14 -10.60
CA GLN A 223 -20.49 2.17 -10.30
C GLN A 223 -19.23 2.83 -9.71
N ALA A 224 -19.25 4.14 -9.45
CA ALA A 224 -18.10 4.87 -8.93
C ALA A 224 -17.54 4.28 -7.62
N GLU A 225 -18.40 3.75 -6.74
CA GLU A 225 -17.96 3.12 -5.50
C GLU A 225 -17.18 1.81 -5.75
N TRP A 226 -17.54 1.03 -6.79
CA TRP A 226 -16.79 -0.17 -7.15
C TRP A 226 -15.42 0.18 -7.71
N GLU A 227 -15.35 1.22 -8.54
CA GLU A 227 -14.09 1.78 -9.05
C GLU A 227 -13.18 2.21 -7.90
N ARG A 228 -13.73 3.02 -6.97
CA ARG A 228 -13.06 3.49 -5.77
C ARG A 228 -12.53 2.34 -4.91
N VAL A 229 -13.36 1.34 -4.61
CA VAL A 229 -12.94 0.17 -3.80
C VAL A 229 -11.82 -0.60 -4.48
N ALA A 230 -11.88 -0.80 -5.80
CA ALA A 230 -10.82 -1.46 -6.56
C ALA A 230 -9.48 -0.69 -6.49
N ASP A 231 -9.54 0.64 -6.51
CA ASP A 231 -8.35 1.48 -6.44
C ASP A 231 -7.76 1.53 -5.03
N LEU A 232 -8.60 1.57 -3.98
CA LEU A 232 -8.17 1.44 -2.59
C LEU A 232 -7.44 0.11 -2.34
N VAL A 233 -7.98 -1.00 -2.86
CA VAL A 233 -7.32 -2.32 -2.78
C VAL A 233 -5.98 -2.32 -3.52
N SER A 234 -5.93 -1.68 -4.69
CA SER A 234 -4.70 -1.55 -5.49
C SER A 234 -3.61 -0.79 -4.74
N VAL A 235 -3.94 0.33 -4.08
CA VAL A 235 -2.99 1.04 -3.19
C VAL A 235 -2.54 0.15 -2.03
N GLY A 236 -3.44 -0.64 -1.44
CA GLY A 236 -3.10 -1.62 -0.42
C GLY A 236 -2.02 -2.62 -0.87
N PHE A 237 -2.13 -3.14 -2.10
CA PHE A 237 -1.11 -4.04 -2.66
C PHE A 237 0.25 -3.35 -2.86
N ALA A 238 0.24 -2.12 -3.39
CA ALA A 238 1.47 -1.35 -3.56
C ALA A 238 2.16 -1.06 -2.22
N MET A 239 1.37 -0.77 -1.18
CA MET A 239 1.88 -0.54 0.18
C MET A 239 2.43 -1.81 0.82
N GLU A 240 1.82 -2.98 0.63
CA GLU A 240 2.41 -4.24 1.12
C GLU A 240 3.73 -4.57 0.42
N ASN A 241 3.81 -4.39 -0.91
CA ASN A 241 5.07 -4.51 -1.65
C ASN A 241 6.15 -3.58 -1.09
N LEU A 242 5.79 -2.31 -0.82
CA LEU A 242 6.67 -1.32 -0.20
C LEU A 242 7.17 -1.81 1.16
N PHE A 243 6.29 -2.33 2.02
CA PHE A 243 6.67 -2.78 3.35
C PHE A 243 7.62 -3.99 3.34
N VAL A 244 7.36 -4.95 2.46
CA VAL A 244 8.23 -6.12 2.27
C VAL A 244 9.59 -5.71 1.69
N ALA A 245 9.59 -4.82 0.70
CA ALA A 245 10.81 -4.30 0.08
C ALA A 245 11.67 -3.49 1.07
N ALA A 246 11.04 -2.70 1.95
CA ALA A 246 11.72 -1.97 3.01
C ALA A 246 12.35 -2.95 4.02
N ARG A 247 11.61 -3.98 4.45
CA ARG A 247 12.14 -4.99 5.39
C ARG A 247 13.36 -5.71 4.85
N ALA A 248 13.36 -6.07 3.57
CA ALA A 248 14.50 -6.73 2.92
C ALA A 248 15.77 -5.85 2.89
N ARG A 249 15.61 -4.52 3.03
CA ARG A 249 16.71 -3.53 3.09
C ARG A 249 17.06 -3.11 4.52
N GLY A 250 16.51 -3.77 5.53
CA GLY A 250 16.74 -3.39 6.93
C GLY A 250 16.03 -2.10 7.37
N LEU A 251 15.06 -1.62 6.59
CA LEU A 251 14.24 -0.46 6.93
C LEU A 251 12.93 -0.90 7.60
N GLY A 252 12.51 -0.12 8.60
CA GLY A 252 11.25 -0.27 9.31
C GLY A 252 10.14 0.54 8.67
N THR A 253 8.92 0.00 8.72
CA THR A 253 7.68 0.67 8.30
C THR A 253 6.54 0.30 9.24
N VAL A 254 5.46 1.07 9.18
CA VAL A 254 4.19 0.73 9.82
C VAL A 254 3.04 1.38 9.05
N PRO A 255 1.99 0.62 8.67
CA PRO A 255 0.79 1.23 8.12
C PRO A 255 0.14 2.13 9.19
N THR A 256 -0.01 3.40 8.87
CA THR A 256 -0.55 4.44 9.74
C THR A 256 -1.76 5.09 9.06
N VAL A 257 -2.80 5.30 9.85
CA VAL A 257 -4.08 5.91 9.41
C VAL A 257 -4.54 7.03 10.36
N PHE A 258 -3.68 7.47 11.26
CA PHE A 258 -4.04 8.47 12.27
C PHE A 258 -4.28 9.87 11.67
N HIS A 259 -3.74 10.14 10.47
CA HIS A 259 -3.97 11.40 9.76
C HIS A 259 -5.46 11.62 9.42
N TRP A 260 -6.28 10.57 9.33
CA TRP A 260 -7.73 10.70 9.10
C TRP A 260 -8.45 11.53 10.17
N TYR A 261 -7.94 11.56 11.41
CA TYR A 261 -8.54 12.35 12.50
C TYR A 261 -8.18 13.84 12.42
N ALA A 262 -7.34 14.23 11.46
CA ALA A 262 -6.93 15.60 11.19
C ALA A 262 -6.64 15.76 9.69
N GLU A 263 -7.52 15.22 8.85
CA GLU A 263 -7.27 15.06 7.42
C GLU A 263 -7.18 16.41 6.68
N ASP A 264 -8.01 17.39 7.06
CA ASP A 264 -7.98 18.73 6.46
C ASP A 264 -6.61 19.41 6.66
N ASP A 265 -6.08 19.38 7.89
CA ASP A 265 -4.75 19.90 8.20
C ASP A 265 -3.66 19.12 7.44
N PHE A 266 -3.80 17.80 7.33
CA PHE A 266 -2.84 16.96 6.61
C PHE A 266 -2.83 17.27 5.10
N ARG A 267 -4.01 17.45 4.50
CA ARG A 267 -4.16 17.83 3.09
C ARG A 267 -3.57 19.21 2.82
N ALA A 268 -3.85 20.17 3.68
CA ALA A 268 -3.32 21.52 3.58
C ALA A 268 -1.79 21.54 3.70
N LEU A 269 -1.21 20.74 4.61
CA LEU A 269 0.24 20.68 4.83
C LEU A 269 1.01 20.21 3.59
N LEU A 270 0.45 19.29 2.80
CA LEU A 270 1.11 18.63 1.67
C LEU A 270 0.53 19.06 0.31
N ASP A 271 -0.26 20.13 0.27
CA ASP A 271 -0.93 20.63 -0.94
C ASP A 271 -1.71 19.54 -1.70
N ILE A 272 -2.38 18.64 -0.98
CA ILE A 272 -3.09 17.50 -1.58
C ILE A 272 -4.42 17.99 -2.18
N PRO A 273 -4.65 17.81 -3.49
CA PRO A 273 -5.88 18.28 -4.12
C PRO A 273 -7.14 17.58 -3.57
N ALA A 274 -8.28 18.27 -3.69
CA ALA A 274 -9.58 17.66 -3.45
C ALA A 274 -9.80 16.44 -4.37
N GLY A 275 -10.53 15.45 -3.89
CA GLY A 275 -10.86 14.22 -4.63
C GLY A 275 -9.79 13.12 -4.57
N PHE A 276 -8.54 13.43 -4.21
CA PHE A 276 -7.54 12.41 -3.90
C PHE A 276 -7.87 11.77 -2.56
N GLU A 277 -7.80 10.44 -2.44
CA GLU A 277 -7.95 9.77 -1.14
C GLU A 277 -6.60 9.35 -0.60
N ILE A 278 -6.46 9.36 0.73
CA ILE A 278 -5.20 9.05 1.43
C ILE A 278 -5.44 7.83 2.33
N PRO A 279 -5.57 6.62 1.77
CA PRO A 279 -5.94 5.43 2.55
C PRO A 279 -4.88 5.02 3.58
N VAL A 280 -3.62 5.34 3.35
CA VAL A 280 -2.54 4.91 4.26
C VAL A 280 -1.29 5.75 4.06
N ILE A 281 -0.63 6.06 5.17
CA ILE A 281 0.71 6.64 5.18
C ILE A 281 1.64 5.71 5.97
N THR A 282 2.94 5.82 5.76
CA THR A 282 3.92 5.09 6.56
C THR A 282 5.16 5.96 6.83
N PRO A 283 5.70 5.93 8.05
CA PRO A 283 7.09 6.29 8.25
C PRO A 283 7.99 5.24 7.59
N LEU A 284 9.17 5.65 7.16
CA LEU A 284 10.25 4.80 6.66
C LEU A 284 11.56 5.27 7.27
N GLY A 285 12.33 4.35 7.86
CA GLY A 285 13.61 4.66 8.47
C GLY A 285 14.30 3.44 9.08
N TYR A 286 15.52 3.62 9.56
CA TYR A 286 16.23 2.57 10.30
C TYR A 286 15.65 2.46 11.70
N PRO A 287 15.14 1.28 12.11
CA PRO A 287 14.60 1.09 13.44
C PRO A 287 15.72 1.18 14.49
N THR A 288 15.40 1.60 15.71
CA THR A 288 16.31 1.39 16.86
C THR A 288 16.51 -0.10 17.12
N GLU A 289 15.46 -0.89 16.91
CA GLU A 289 15.48 -2.35 16.93
C GLU A 289 14.30 -2.90 16.11
N PHE A 290 14.47 -4.06 15.48
CA PHE A 290 13.34 -4.78 14.89
C PHE A 290 12.62 -5.56 15.99
N PRO A 291 11.30 -5.35 16.18
CA PRO A 291 10.53 -6.13 17.13
C PRO A 291 10.64 -7.64 16.82
N VAL A 292 10.88 -8.45 17.84
CA VAL A 292 10.94 -9.91 17.71
C VAL A 292 9.60 -10.51 18.12
N GLY A 293 9.03 -11.36 17.27
CA GLY A 293 7.75 -12.01 17.55
C GLY A 293 6.56 -11.04 17.60
N LEU A 294 5.52 -11.41 18.34
CA LEU A 294 4.39 -10.54 18.66
C LEU A 294 4.36 -10.33 20.17
N PRO A 295 4.00 -9.14 20.67
CA PRO A 295 3.74 -8.94 22.09
C PRO A 295 2.68 -9.94 22.58
N PRO A 296 2.78 -10.45 23.83
CA PRO A 296 1.87 -11.49 24.34
C PRO A 296 0.38 -11.16 24.16
N ALA A 297 -0.02 -9.91 24.40
CA ALA A 297 -1.39 -9.44 24.23
C ALA A 297 -1.90 -9.50 22.78
N MET A 298 -1.00 -9.31 21.79
CA MET A 298 -1.34 -9.45 20.37
C MET A 298 -1.30 -10.91 19.92
N ALA A 299 -0.31 -11.66 20.40
CA ALA A 299 -0.20 -13.10 20.14
C ALA A 299 -1.47 -13.85 20.58
N ALA A 300 -2.04 -13.49 21.73
CA ALA A 300 -3.28 -14.05 22.25
C ALA A 300 -4.52 -13.78 21.36
N LYS A 301 -4.49 -12.74 20.51
CA LYS A 301 -5.57 -12.42 19.56
C LYS A 301 -5.40 -13.13 18.22
N ARG A 302 -4.24 -13.74 17.95
CA ARG A 302 -3.95 -14.38 16.66
C ARG A 302 -4.76 -15.67 16.54
N ARG A 303 -5.56 -15.76 15.50
CA ARG A 303 -6.32 -16.97 15.17
C ARG A 303 -5.42 -18.00 14.47
N PRO A 304 -5.58 -19.31 14.73
CA PRO A 304 -4.93 -20.34 13.93
C PRO A 304 -5.39 -20.21 12.46
N TRP A 305 -4.46 -20.30 11.51
CA TRP A 305 -4.76 -20.06 10.09
C TRP A 305 -5.84 -20.99 9.53
N ARG A 306 -5.93 -22.23 10.04
CA ARG A 306 -6.98 -23.20 9.67
C ARG A 306 -8.38 -22.73 10.03
N THR A 307 -8.53 -21.79 10.96
CA THR A 307 -9.83 -21.18 11.28
C THR A 307 -10.22 -20.04 10.34
N LEU A 308 -9.33 -19.66 9.42
CA LEU A 308 -9.48 -18.52 8.50
C LEU A 308 -9.56 -18.95 7.03
N VAL A 309 -9.21 -20.20 6.72
CA VAL A 309 -9.16 -20.74 5.37
C VAL A 309 -10.18 -21.85 5.29
N HIS A 310 -11.03 -21.81 4.25
CA HIS A 310 -12.08 -22.79 4.03
C HIS A 310 -11.91 -23.42 2.64
N ASP A 311 -12.19 -24.72 2.51
CA ASP A 311 -12.22 -25.43 1.24
C ASP A 311 -13.62 -25.32 0.62
N ASP A 312 -13.68 -24.92 -0.65
CA ASP A 312 -14.86 -24.79 -1.50
C ASP A 312 -15.95 -23.81 -1.04
N HIS A 313 -16.44 -23.90 0.20
CA HIS A 313 -17.52 -23.10 0.75
C HIS A 313 -17.21 -22.57 2.16
N TRP A 314 -17.87 -21.47 2.51
CA TRP A 314 -17.79 -20.90 3.85
C TRP A 314 -18.19 -21.93 4.91
N ASP A 315 -17.53 -21.88 6.06
CA ASP A 315 -17.71 -22.82 7.19
C ASP A 315 -17.23 -24.27 6.94
N ASN A 316 -16.38 -24.49 5.93
CA ASN A 316 -15.65 -25.75 5.73
C ASN A 316 -14.13 -25.56 5.92
N PRO A 317 -13.60 -25.56 7.15
CA PRO A 317 -12.19 -25.23 7.41
C PRO A 317 -11.19 -26.13 6.67
N ARG A 318 -10.09 -25.53 6.17
CA ARG A 318 -9.01 -26.23 5.45
C ARG A 318 -8.38 -27.33 6.31
N ALA A 319 -8.40 -28.56 5.80
CA ALA A 319 -7.79 -29.76 6.41
C ALA A 319 -6.26 -29.71 6.45
#